data_AF-A0A7C4YDW5-F1
#
_entry.id   AF-A0A7C4YDW5-F1
#
_cell.length_a   1.000
_cell.length_b   1.000
_cell.length_c   1.000
_cell.angle_alpha   90.00
_cell.angle_beta   90.00
_cell.angle_gamma   90.00
#
_symmetry.space_group_name_H-M   'P 1'
#
loop_
_entity.id
_entity.type
_entity.pdbx_description
1 polymer ?
#
loop_
_entity_poly.entity_id
_entity_poly.type
_entity_poly.pdbx_seq_one_letter_code
_entity_poly.pdbx_strand_id
1 'polypeptide(L)'
;MKTFVTILLSLFTIFIGVVAYSFWNQQNQANKAFQDIEARLNNAKTQELNLQSDIQYLANPLNLEKEIREFFNYKKPGETMIIIVPNQSSTATSSALKNSSN
;
A
#
# COMPACT_ATOMS: atom_id res chain seq x y z
N MET A 1 7.47 27.34 57.89
CA MET A 1 8.33 26.19 57.52
C MET A 1 7.55 25.08 56.82
N LYS A 2 6.50 24.52 57.44
CA LYS A 2 5.71 23.42 56.85
C LYS A 2 5.10 23.75 55.47
N THR A 3 4.53 24.95 55.32
CA THR A 3 3.95 25.43 54.04
C THR A 3 4.99 25.62 52.93
N PHE A 4 6.19 26.08 53.28
CA PHE A 4 7.30 26.22 52.33
C PHE A 4 7.77 24.85 51.84
N VAL A 5 7.89 23.86 52.74
CA VAL A 5 8.25 22.48 52.38
C VAL A 5 7.19 21.85 51.47
N THR A 6 5.91 22.07 51.73
CA THR A 6 4.84 21.55 50.85
C THR A 6 4.85 22.19 49.46
N ILE A 7 5.15 23.50 49.36
CA ILE A 7 5.27 24.18 48.06
C ILE A 7 6.46 23.64 47.27
N LEU A 8 7.62 23.48 47.93
CA LEU A 8 8.82 22.93 47.31
C LEU A 8 8.58 21.50 46.81
N LEU A 9 7.93 20.67 47.63
CA LEU A 9 7.61 19.29 47.26
C LEU A 9 6.62 19.23 46.09
N SER A 10 5.63 20.13 46.06
CA SER A 10 4.69 20.23 44.94
C SER A 10 5.39 20.61 43.64
N LEU A 11 6.31 21.59 43.67
CA LEU A 11 7.11 21.97 42.51
C LEU A 11 7.98 20.80 42.01
N PHE A 12 8.59 20.06 42.93
CA PHE A 12 9.44 18.92 42.60
C PHE A 12 8.65 17.80 41.92
N THR A 13 7.43 17.50 42.39
CA THR A 13 6.54 16.52 41.76
C THR A 13 6.16 16.93 40.34
N ILE A 14 5.84 18.22 40.11
CA ILE A 14 5.53 18.73 38.78
C ILE A 14 6.75 18.59 37.86
N PHE A 15 7.94 18.93 38.35
CA PHE A 15 9.18 18.81 37.60
C PHE A 15 9.45 17.37 37.15
N ILE A 16 9.31 16.39 38.04
CA ILE A 16 9.45 14.97 37.70
C ILE A 16 8.41 14.55 36.66
N GLY A 17 7.17 14.99 36.81
CA GLY A 17 6.10 14.70 35.86
C GLY A 17 6.42 15.18 34.44
N VAL A 18 6.95 16.40 34.29
CA VAL A 18 7.36 16.95 33.00
C VAL A 18 8.52 16.15 32.38
N VAL A 19 9.54 15.84 33.19
CA VAL A 19 10.70 15.06 32.71
C VAL A 19 10.25 13.67 32.26
N ALA A 20 9.45 12.97 33.06
CA ALA A 20 8.92 11.66 32.72
C ALA A 20 8.08 11.68 31.43
N TYR A 21 7.23 12.70 31.27
CA TYR A 21 6.43 12.87 30.06
C TYR A 21 7.29 13.13 28.81
N SER A 22 8.32 13.97 28.92
CA SER A 22 9.25 14.21 27.80
C SER A 22 9.98 12.95 27.37
N PHE A 23 10.41 12.13 28.34
CA PHE A 23 11.13 10.89 28.06
C PHE A 23 10.22 9.86 27.39
N TRP A 24 8.96 9.75 27.85
CA TRP A 24 7.97 8.88 27.23
C TRP A 24 7.68 9.27 25.77
N ASN A 25 7.51 10.56 25.50
CA ASN A 25 7.30 11.06 24.15
C ASN A 25 8.51 10.84 23.24
N GLN A 26 9.73 11.01 23.77
CA GLN A 26 10.94 10.76 23.01
C GLN A 26 11.11 9.27 22.66
N GLN A 27 10.83 8.38 23.62
CA GLN A 27 10.85 6.94 23.38
C GLN A 27 9.83 6.53 22.31
N ASN A 28 8.61 7.06 22.38
CA ASN A 28 7.57 6.73 21.41
C ASN A 28 7.91 7.23 20.00
N GLN A 29 8.50 8.43 19.88
CA GLN A 29 8.97 8.96 18.60
C GLN A 29 10.13 8.14 18.03
N ALA A 30 11.10 7.75 18.85
CA ALA A 30 12.22 6.90 18.44
C ALA A 30 11.73 5.52 17.96
N ASN A 31 10.80 4.89 18.69
CA ASN A 31 10.21 3.62 18.28
C ASN A 31 9.44 3.73 16.95
N LYS A 32 8.67 4.82 16.75
CA LYS A 32 7.97 5.06 15.49
C LYS A 32 8.93 5.24 14.31
N ALA A 33 10.00 6.02 14.50
CA ALA A 33 11.01 6.22 13.48
C ALA A 33 11.71 4.90 13.14
N PHE A 34 12.03 4.08 14.14
CA PHE A 34 12.61 2.76 13.93
C PHE A 34 11.67 1.85 13.11
N GLN A 35 10.39 1.77 13.49
CA GLN A 35 9.40 0.98 12.75
C GLN A 35 9.21 1.46 11.31
N ASP A 36 9.21 2.77 11.05
CA ASP A 36 9.13 3.31 9.70
C ASP A 36 10.36 2.93 8.86
N ILE A 37 11.56 3.04 9.43
CA ILE A 37 12.80 2.65 8.74
C ILE A 37 12.80 1.14 8.45
N GLU A 38 12.40 0.32 9.41
CA GLU A 38 12.30 -1.13 9.24
C GLU A 38 11.27 -1.51 8.17
N ALA A 39 10.11 -0.85 8.16
CA ALA A 39 9.10 -1.03 7.12
C ALA A 39 9.62 -0.64 5.74
N ARG A 40 10.34 0.47 5.61
CA ARG A 40 10.97 0.90 4.35
C ARG A 40 12.03 -0.10 3.87
N LEU A 41 12.85 -0.62 4.79
CA LEU A 41 13.87 -1.60 4.47
C LEU A 41 13.26 -2.92 3.99
N ASN A 42 12.22 -3.40 4.68
CA ASN A 42 11.49 -4.59 4.25
C ASN A 42 10.84 -4.39 2.88
N ASN A 43 10.19 -3.24 2.64
CA ASN A 43 9.63 -2.92 1.32
C ASN A 43 10.70 -2.87 0.23
N ALA A 44 11.85 -2.25 0.49
CA ALA A 44 12.95 -2.18 -0.47
C ALA A 44 13.49 -3.57 -0.80
N LYS A 45 13.65 -4.44 0.21
CA LYS A 45 14.09 -5.83 0.02
C LYS A 45 13.08 -6.66 -0.77
N THR A 46 11.79 -6.47 -0.52
CA THR A 46 10.74 -7.12 -1.32
C THR A 46 10.75 -6.62 -2.76
N GLN A 47 10.94 -5.32 -2.99
CA GLN A 47 11.08 -4.76 -4.34
C GLN A 47 12.30 -5.30 -5.07
N GLU A 48 13.44 -5.41 -4.39
CA GLU A 48 14.65 -6.03 -4.93
C GLU A 48 14.39 -7.47 -5.36
N LEU A 49 13.77 -8.27 -4.49
CA LEU A 49 13.44 -9.67 -4.78
C LEU A 49 12.49 -9.80 -5.98
N ASN A 50 11.45 -8.97 -6.04
CA ASN A 50 10.52 -8.96 -7.16
C ASN A 50 11.22 -8.57 -8.45
N LEU A 51 12.02 -7.50 -8.43
CA LEU A 51 12.75 -7.04 -9.61
C LEU A 51 13.77 -8.09 -10.09
N GLN A 52 14.43 -8.77 -9.16
CA GLN A 52 15.35 -9.86 -9.47
C GLN A 52 14.62 -11.05 -10.11
N SER A 53 13.41 -11.36 -9.63
CA SER A 53 12.53 -12.37 -10.22
C SER A 53 12.09 -11.98 -11.64
N ASP A 54 11.68 -10.73 -11.84
CA ASP A 54 11.26 -10.21 -13.14
C ASP A 54 12.42 -10.24 -14.14
N ILE A 55 13.63 -9.87 -13.72
CA ILE A 55 14.84 -9.97 -14.54
C ILE A 55 15.09 -11.43 -14.94
N GLN A 56 14.99 -12.39 -14.01
CA GLN A 56 15.17 -13.80 -14.34
C GLN A 56 14.08 -14.32 -15.28
N TYR A 57 12.84 -13.89 -15.09
CA TYR A 57 11.72 -14.25 -15.93
C TYR A 57 11.94 -13.77 -17.37
N LEU A 58 12.32 -12.50 -17.54
CA LEU A 58 12.59 -11.86 -18.82
C LEU A 58 13.92 -12.28 -19.45
N ALA A 59 14.87 -12.82 -18.67
CA ALA A 59 16.10 -13.38 -19.21
C ALA A 59 15.86 -14.62 -20.07
N ASN A 60 14.72 -15.31 -19.89
CA ASN A 60 14.32 -16.39 -20.79
C ASN A 60 13.74 -15.80 -22.09
N PRO A 61 14.35 -16.03 -23.27
CA PRO A 61 13.90 -15.44 -24.53
C PRO A 61 12.47 -15.83 -24.92
N LEU A 62 11.96 -17.00 -24.49
CA LEU A 62 10.58 -17.41 -24.73
C LEU A 62 9.58 -16.57 -23.92
N ASN A 63 9.93 -16.23 -22.68
CA ASN A 63 9.11 -15.39 -21.82
C ASN A 63 9.16 -13.94 -22.30
N LEU A 64 10.34 -13.45 -22.68
CA LEU A 64 10.50 -12.12 -23.26
C LEU A 64 9.65 -11.94 -24.53
N GLU A 65 9.65 -12.93 -25.43
CA GLU A 65 8.81 -12.92 -26.63
C GLU A 65 7.32 -12.87 -26.27
N LYS A 66 6.91 -13.62 -25.23
CA LYS A 66 5.53 -13.61 -24.75
C LYS A 66 5.11 -12.24 -24.22
N GLU A 67 5.94 -11.60 -23.40
CA GLU A 67 5.67 -10.28 -22.84
C GLU A 67 5.55 -9.22 -23.95
N ILE A 68 6.50 -9.20 -24.90
CA ILE A 68 6.47 -8.30 -26.07
C ILE A 68 5.21 -8.56 -26.90
N ARG A 69 4.81 -9.82 -27.05
CA ARG A 69 3.61 -10.18 -27.81
C ARG A 69 2.35 -9.65 -27.15
N GLU A 70 2.25 -9.70 -25.83
CA GLU A 70 1.14 -9.14 -25.06
C GLU A 70 1.12 -7.61 -25.12
N PHE A 71 2.26 -6.94 -24.96
CA PHE A 71 2.33 -5.48 -25.00
C PHE A 71 2.03 -4.88 -26.39
N PHE A 72 2.49 -5.53 -27.45
CA PHE A 72 2.38 -5.02 -28.81
C PHE A 72 1.32 -5.75 -29.65
N ASN A 73 0.52 -6.65 -29.05
CA ASN A 73 -0.45 -7.49 -29.74
C ASN A 73 0.11 -8.21 -30.99
N TYR A 74 1.39 -8.59 -30.97
CA TYR A 74 2.02 -9.27 -32.11
C TYR A 74 1.41 -10.68 -32.28
N LYS A 75 1.35 -11.17 -33.52
CA LYS A 75 0.79 -12.49 -33.86
C LYS A 75 1.78 -13.23 -34.74
N LYS A 76 1.84 -14.56 -34.61
CA LYS A 76 2.63 -15.36 -35.56
C LYS A 76 2.00 -15.29 -36.96
N PRO A 77 2.77 -15.45 -38.04
CA PRO A 77 2.21 -15.50 -39.39
C PRO A 77 1.14 -16.61 -39.48
N GLY A 78 -0.14 -16.22 -39.63
CA GLY A 78 -1.28 -17.15 -39.70
C GLY A 78 -2.29 -17.11 -38.54
N GLU A 79 -2.10 -16.31 -37.48
CA GLU A 79 -3.09 -16.18 -36.40
C GLU A 79 -4.09 -15.02 -36.64
N THR A 80 -5.39 -15.28 -36.53
CA THR A 80 -6.46 -14.29 -36.73
C THR A 80 -6.64 -13.39 -35.50
N MET A 81 -6.64 -12.06 -35.69
CA MET A 81 -6.94 -11.06 -34.65
C MET A 81 -8.44 -10.69 -34.69
N ILE A 82 -9.15 -10.84 -33.56
CA ILE A 82 -10.54 -10.42 -33.41
C ILE A 82 -10.55 -9.10 -32.64
N ILE A 83 -10.93 -8.00 -33.30
CA ILE A 83 -11.11 -6.70 -32.65
C ILE A 83 -12.59 -6.56 -32.29
N ILE A 84 -12.90 -6.56 -31.00
CA ILE A 84 -14.26 -6.35 -30.50
C ILE A 84 -14.48 -4.85 -30.35
N VAL A 85 -15.23 -4.26 -31.29
CA VAL A 85 -15.69 -2.87 -31.17
C VAL A 85 -17.06 -2.88 -30.49
N PRO A 86 -17.23 -2.26 -29.30
CA PRO A 86 -18.53 -2.16 -28.68
C PRO A 86 -19.42 -1.23 -29.50
N ASN A 87 -20.53 -1.76 -30.03
CA ASN A 87 -21.57 -0.93 -30.63
C ASN A 87 -22.23 -0.10 -29.52
N GLN A 88 -22.17 1.23 -29.64
CA GLN A 88 -22.91 2.15 -28.79
C GLN A 88 -24.41 2.12 -29.14
N SER A 89 -25.09 1.01 -28.85
CA SER A 89 -26.55 0.93 -28.95
C SER A 89 -27.09 -0.35 -28.31
N SER A 90 -27.06 -0.44 -26.99
CA SER A 90 -27.94 -1.34 -26.24
C SER A 90 -28.22 -0.82 -24.82
N THR A 91 -28.66 0.45 -24.76
CA THR A 91 -29.61 0.87 -23.73
C THR A 91 -31.00 0.51 -24.23
N ALA A 92 -31.51 -0.67 -23.87
CA ALA A 92 -32.94 -0.98 -23.93
C ALA A 92 -33.27 -2.13 -22.96
N THR A 93 -33.63 -1.73 -21.73
CA THR A 93 -34.77 -2.23 -20.97
C THR A 93 -35.00 -3.75 -20.90
N SER A 94 -34.55 -4.36 -19.80
CA SER A 94 -35.29 -5.49 -19.20
C SER A 94 -35.43 -5.29 -17.68
N SER A 95 -36.04 -4.18 -17.30
CA SER A 95 -36.55 -3.98 -15.95
C SER A 95 -37.95 -4.59 -15.86
N ALA A 96 -38.00 -5.81 -15.34
CA ALA A 96 -39.08 -6.34 -14.51
C ALA A 96 -40.54 -6.17 -15.03
N LEU A 97 -41.02 -7.21 -15.72
CA LEU A 97 -42.37 -7.70 -15.52
C LEU A 97 -42.57 -8.03 -14.04
N LYS A 98 -43.24 -7.15 -13.29
CA LYS A 98 -43.84 -7.49 -12.00
C LYS A 98 -45.25 -6.91 -11.92
N ASN A 99 -46.21 -7.83 -11.85
CA ASN A 99 -47.56 -7.69 -11.31
C ASN A 99 -48.69 -7.27 -12.27
N SER A 100 -49.33 -8.26 -12.88
CA SER A 100 -50.74 -8.20 -13.30
C SER A 100 -51.48 -9.38 -12.67
N SER A 101 -52.16 -9.12 -11.56
CA SER A 101 -53.32 -9.90 -11.13
C SER A 101 -54.31 -8.89 -10.56
N ASN A 102 -55.30 -8.55 -11.37
CA ASN A 102 -56.59 -8.03 -10.93
C ASN A 102 -57.64 -9.00 -11.47
#